data_AF-A0A6M3J3Z2-F1
#
_entry.id   AF-A0A6M3J3Z2-F1
#
_cell.length_a   1.000
_cell.length_b   1.000
_cell.length_c   1.000
_cell.angle_alpha   90.00
_cell.angle_beta   90.00
_cell.angle_gamma   90.00
#
_symmetry.space_group_name_H-M   'P 1'
#
loop_
_entity.id
_entity.type
_entity.pdbx_description
1 polymer ?
#
loop_
_entity_poly.entity_id
_entity_poly.type
_entity_poly.pdbx_seq_one_letter_code
_entity_poly.pdbx_strand_id
1 'polypeptide(L)' 'MRIYLDVQPTSFVLDPEEILPLSRYDITGFTKEEEEAELKDIAVIMGKQEYTIKRHLCGHDEGMSCTMKVIKGV' A
#
# COMPACT_ATOMS: atom_id res chain seq x y z
N MET A 1 -9.47 13.90 5.00
CA MET A 1 -8.74 13.24 3.90
C MET A 1 -8.53 11.80 4.32
N ARG A 2 -8.97 10.83 3.52
CA ARG A 2 -8.70 9.41 3.80
C ARG A 2 -7.48 8.96 3.04
N ILE A 3 -6.62 8.17 3.67
CA ILE A 3 -5.36 7.71 3.10
C ILE A 3 -5.34 6.20 3.12
N TYR A 4 -5.19 5.61 1.93
CA TYR A 4 -5.10 4.15 1.78
C TYR A 4 -3.76 3.77 1.17
N LEU A 5 -3.15 2.70 1.65
CA LEU A 5 -2.03 2.03 1.01
C LEU A 5 -2.55 0.75 0.36
N ASP A 6 -2.34 0.62 -0.95
CA ASP A 6 -2.69 -0.57 -1.74
C ASP A 6 -1.39 -1.23 -2.18
N VAL A 7 -1.11 -2.41 -1.63
CA VAL A 7 0.13 -3.16 -1.91
C VAL A 7 -0.14 -4.17 -3.01
N GLN A 8 0.64 -4.12 -4.08
CA GLN A 8 0.51 -5.02 -5.22
C GLN A 8 1.88 -5.61 -5.56
N PRO A 9 2.02 -6.94 -5.65
CA PRO A 9 3.24 -7.55 -6.17
C PRO A 9 3.46 -7.13 -7.64
N THR A 10 4.69 -6.79 -7.99
CA THR A 10 5.07 -6.32 -9.34
C THR A 10 5.34 -7.51 -10.27
N SER A 11 5.77 -8.65 -9.71
CA SER A 11 6.02 -9.88 -10.45
C SER A 11 5.00 -10.94 -10.08
N PHE A 12 4.20 -11.37 -11.06
CA PHE A 12 3.27 -12.49 -10.94
C PHE A 12 4.06 -13.82 -10.91
N VAL A 13 4.70 -14.14 -9.80
CA VAL A 13 5.05 -15.54 -9.53
C VAL A 13 3.82 -16.16 -8.87
N LEU A 14 3.07 -16.90 -9.67
CA LEU A 14 1.82 -17.56 -9.31
C LEU A 14 2.07 -18.62 -8.23
N ASP A 15 1.85 -18.24 -6.98
CA ASP A 15 1.31 -19.13 -5.97
C ASP A 15 -0.04 -18.55 -5.49
N PRO A 16 -1.18 -19.09 -5.93
CA PRO A 16 -2.51 -18.57 -5.57
C PRO A 16 -2.81 -18.66 -4.07
N GLU A 17 -2.03 -19.44 -3.30
CA GLU A 17 -2.07 -19.52 -1.83
C GLU A 17 -1.19 -18.46 -1.13
N GLU A 18 -0.23 -17.85 -1.84
CA GLU A 18 0.60 -16.73 -1.38
C GLU A 18 0.15 -15.37 -1.97
N ILE A 19 -1.03 -15.31 -2.59
CA ILE A 19 -1.70 -14.04 -2.86
C ILE A 19 -2.07 -13.48 -1.48
N LEU A 20 -1.12 -12.75 -0.88
CA LEU A 20 -1.37 -11.80 0.18
C LEU A 20 -2.67 -11.11 -0.21
N PRO A 21 -3.72 -11.15 0.65
CA PRO A 21 -4.95 -10.45 0.35
C PRO A 21 -4.54 -9.05 -0.09
N LEU A 22 -5.06 -8.55 -1.21
CA LEU A 22 -4.80 -7.20 -1.71
C LEU A 22 -5.12 -6.22 -0.58
N SER A 23 -4.13 -5.98 0.28
CA SER A 23 -4.37 -5.48 1.63
C SER A 23 -4.36 -4.00 1.48
N ARG A 24 -5.56 -3.45 1.32
CA ARG A 24 -5.77 -2.03 1.43
C ARG A 24 -5.68 -1.68 2.92
N TYR A 25 -4.58 -1.05 3.31
CA TYR A 25 -4.40 -0.55 4.66
C TYR A 25 -4.96 0.87 4.75
N ASP A 26 -5.88 1.11 5.68
CA ASP A 26 -6.36 2.46 6.00
C ASP A 26 -5.41 3.08 7.03
N ILE A 27 -4.62 4.06 6.57
CA ILE A 27 -3.66 4.81 7.39
C ILE A 27 -4.15 6.24 7.64
N THR A 28 -5.47 6.45 7.58
CA THR A 28 -6.06 7.78 7.80
C THR A 28 -5.78 8.24 9.23
N GLY A 29 -5.11 9.39 9.37
CA GLY A 29 -4.77 9.96 10.67
C GLY A 29 -3.45 9.46 11.26
N PHE A 30 -2.72 8.59 10.56
CA PHE A 30 -1.41 8.12 10.99
C PHE A 30 -0.42 9.29 11.00
N THR A 31 0.43 9.31 12.03
CA THR A 31 1.62 10.14 12.04
C THR A 31 2.64 9.62 11.02
N LYS A 32 3.68 10.43 10.72
CA LYS A 32 4.74 10.00 9.79
C LYS A 32 5.47 8.76 10.29
N GLU A 33 5.68 8.66 11.60
CA GLU A 33 6.37 7.52 12.22
C GLU A 33 5.55 6.22 12.10
N GLU A 34 4.23 6.31 12.26
CA GLU A 34 3.31 5.18 12.07
C GLU A 34 3.22 4.76 10.61
N GLU A 35 3.18 5.72 9.68
CA GLU A 35 3.22 5.43 8.24
C GLU A 35 4.51 4.70 7.85
N GLU A 36 5.67 5.14 8.35
CA GLU A 36 6.95 4.47 8.11
C GLU A 36 7.02 3.08 8.75
N ALA A 37 6.38 2.87 9.91
CA ALA A 37 6.30 1.57 10.54
C ALA A 37 5.48 0.59 9.70
N GLU A 38 4.30 0.99 9.22
CA GLU A 38 3.48 0.16 8.32
C GLU A 38 4.21 -0.16 7.01
N LEU A 39 4.87 0.83 6.40
CA LEU A 39 5.63 0.61 5.17
C LEU A 39 6.79 -0.39 5.39
N LYS A 40 7.43 -0.37 6.57
CA LYS A 40 8.46 -1.35 6.95
C LYS A 40 7.85 -2.74 7.18
N ASP A 41 6.70 -2.82 7.83
CA ASP A 41 6.02 -4.10 8.07
C ASP A 41 5.61 -4.76 6.74
N ILE A 42 5.04 -3.97 5.82
CA ILE A 42 4.74 -4.40 4.44
C ILE A 42 6.01 -4.89 3.74
N ALA A 43 7.14 -4.18 3.88
CA ALA A 43 8.41 -4.61 3.29
C ALA A 43 8.90 -5.95 3.86
N VAL A 44 8.73 -6.18 5.16
CA VAL A 44 9.08 -7.45 5.82
C VAL A 44 8.18 -8.59 5.33
N ILE A 45 6.87 -8.34 5.22
CA ILE A 45 5.88 -9.31 4.73
C ILE A 45 6.15 -9.67 3.26
N MET A 46 6.43 -8.68 2.41
CA MET A 46 6.72 -8.90 1.00
C MET A 46 8.10 -9.55 0.76
N GLY A 47 9.01 -9.47 1.72
CA GLY A 47 10.31 -10.11 1.66
C GLY A 47 11.21 -9.50 0.57
N LYS A 48 11.77 -10.34 -0.31
CA LYS A 48 12.64 -9.93 -1.44
C LYS A 48 11.89 -9.87 -2.77
N GLN A 49 10.56 -9.81 -2.72
CA GLN A 49 9.75 -9.76 -3.92
C GLN A 49 9.60 -8.31 -4.35
N GLU A 50 9.68 -8.03 -5.65
CA GLU A 50 9.38 -6.69 -6.14
C GLU A 50 7.88 -6.40 -5.93
N TYR A 51 7.57 -5.32 -5.21
CA TYR A 51 6.19 -4.87 -4.98
C TYR A 51 6.03 -3.37 -5.21
N THR A 52 4.79 -2.97 -5.39
CA THR A 52 4.39 -1.60 -5.62
C THR A 52 3.33 -1.21 -4.60
N ILE A 53 3.55 -0.13 -3.85
CA ILE A 53 2.56 0.44 -2.94
C ILE A 53 1.95 1.67 -3.60
N LYS A 54 0.63 1.65 -3.82
CA LYS A 54 -0.14 2.81 -4.27
C LYS A 54 -0.74 3.50 -3.06
N ARG A 55 -0.27 4.70 -2.76
CA ARG A 55 -0.83 5.56 -1.75
C ARG A 55 -1.93 6.42 -2.36
N HIS A 56 -3.18 6.16 -1.96
CA HIS A 56 -4.35 6.93 -2.37
C HIS A 56 -4.63 8.02 -1.35
N LEU A 57 -4.54 9.28 -1.78
CA LEU A 57 -4.92 10.45 -1.01
C LEU A 57 -6.30 10.88 -1.49
N CYS A 58 -7.35 10.37 -0.84
CA CYS A 58 -8.73 10.66 -1.22
C CYS A 58 -9.27 11.84 -0.39
N GLY A 59 -9.84 12.83 -1.10
CA GLY A 59 -10.60 13.91 -0.47
C GLY A 59 -11.78 13.35 0.33
N HIS A 60 -12.26 14.12 1.32
CA HIS A 60 -13.38 13.69 2.17
C HIS A 60 -14.71 13.66 1.40
N ASP A 61 -14.81 14.40 0.28
CA ASP A 61 -15.94 14.41 -0.63
C ASP A 61 -15.83 13.29 -1.67
N GLU A 62 -16.84 12.43 -1.72
CA GLU A 62 -17.04 11.46 -2.80
C GLU A 62 -17.15 12.21 -4.14
N GLY A 63 -16.14 12.06 -5.01
CA GLY A 63 -16.12 12.68 -6.34
C GLY A 63 -14.87 13.51 -6.67
N MET A 64 -13.98 13.79 -5.71
CA MET A 64 -12.67 14.36 -6.01
C MET A 64 -11.64 13.28 -6.36
N SER A 65 -10.86 13.52 -7.41
CA SER A 65 -9.76 12.66 -7.86
C SER A 65 -8.81 12.33 -6.71
N CYS A 66 -8.75 11.06 -6.30
CA CYS A 66 -7.73 10.63 -5.35
C CYS A 66 -6.35 10.82 -6.00
N THR A 67 -5.45 11.55 -5.34
CA THR A 67 -4.07 11.63 -5.82
C THR A 67 -3.38 10.32 -5.47
N MET A 68 -2.85 9.64 -6.47
CA MET A 68 -2.12 8.38 -6.28
C MET A 68 -0.61 8.65 -6.33
N LYS A 69 0.11 8.18 -5.32
CA LYS A 69 1.58 8.11 -5.34
C LYS A 69 2.01 6.65 -5.36
N VAL A 70 2.95 6.33 -6.23
CA VAL A 70 3.47 4.98 -6.41
C VAL A 70 4.83 4.89 -5.74
N ILE A 71 4.97 3.96 -4.80
CA ILE A 71 6.23 3.66 -4.10
C ILE A 71 6.64 2.26 -4.54
N LYS A 72 7.86 2.12 -5.07
CA LYS A 72 8.40 0.81 -5.50
C LYS A 72 9.28 0.24 -4.39
N GLY A 73 9.00 -0.99 -3.99
CA GLY A 73 9.83 -1.81 -3.10
C GLY A 73 10.61 -2.88 -3.86
N VAL A 74 11.58 -3.50 -3.20
CA VAL A 74 12.54 -4.50 -3.74
C VAL A 74 12.51 -5.75 -2.87
#